data_AF-A0A9X1HI41-F1
#
_entry.id   AF-A0A9X1HI41-F1
#
_cell.length_a   1.000
_cell.length_b   1.000
_cell.length_c   1.000
_cell.angle_alpha   90.00
_cell.angle_beta   90.00
_cell.angle_gamma   90.00
#
_symmetry.space_group_name_H-M   'P 1'
#
loop_
_entity.id
_entity.type
_entity.pdbx_description
1 polymer ?
#
loop_
_entity_poly.entity_id
_entity_poly.type
_entity_poly.pdbx_seq_one_letter_code
_entity_poly.pdbx_strand_id
1 'polypeptide(L)'
;TLMEQMGWTPENAIGRAFRKYSDEQLVIGVFEDFNYTGLQESISPMILDMPDQEIQVPQYIRFISVRIAPGNPRAALDHIAQVWTRFDPTRPVEYFMLDEELAALYEAEEMMGRIAGLFALFCVFVACLGLLGLASYTTQMRKKDIGIRKVMGASVFNIVNVLSFEYLKLVLVSVLIAWPVSWILLNWWLENFAYRTGVTIWILLGATLVTILVAFITVSYQTMKAAYTNPVDALKTE
;
A
#
# COMPACT_ATOMS: atom_id res chain seq x y z
N THR A 1 -13.24 5.65 22.83
CA THR A 1 -12.26 5.01 23.75
C THR A 1 -12.97 4.43 24.97
N LEU A 2 -12.30 3.61 25.81
CA LEU A 2 -12.91 3.08 27.06
C LEU A 2 -13.42 4.21 27.96
N MET A 3 -12.63 5.29 28.05
CA MET A 3 -12.92 6.47 28.86
C MET A 3 -14.18 7.19 28.41
N GLU A 4 -14.36 7.37 27.10
CA GLU A 4 -15.59 7.95 26.53
C GLU A 4 -16.82 7.08 26.82
N GLN A 5 -16.70 5.75 26.70
CA GLN A 5 -17.80 4.82 26.99
C GLN A 5 -18.22 4.87 28.47
N MET A 6 -17.26 5.13 29.37
CA MET A 6 -17.50 5.27 30.81
C MET A 6 -17.89 6.69 31.22
N GLY A 7 -17.82 7.67 30.30
CA GLY A 7 -18.04 9.09 30.61
C GLY A 7 -16.98 9.69 31.55
N TRP A 8 -15.76 9.15 31.53
CA TRP A 8 -14.66 9.56 32.41
C TRP A 8 -13.63 10.41 31.65
N THR A 9 -12.92 11.26 32.39
CA THR A 9 -11.74 12.00 31.89
C THR A 9 -10.48 11.36 32.47
N PRO A 10 -9.31 11.44 31.80
CA PRO A 10 -8.07 10.86 32.31
C PRO A 10 -7.76 11.28 33.75
N GLU A 11 -8.02 12.54 34.07
CA GLU A 11 -7.82 13.13 35.40
C GLU A 11 -8.78 12.59 36.46
N ASN A 12 -10.03 12.27 36.09
CA ASN A 12 -11.06 11.83 37.03
C ASN A 12 -11.14 10.31 37.19
N ALA A 13 -10.50 9.55 36.29
CA ALA A 13 -10.52 8.10 36.30
C ALA A 13 -9.58 7.50 37.34
N ILE A 14 -8.43 8.15 37.59
CA ILE A 14 -7.45 7.66 38.56
C ILE A 14 -8.08 7.59 39.96
N GLY A 15 -7.98 6.42 40.59
CA GLY A 15 -8.54 6.13 41.91
C GLY A 15 -10.03 5.77 41.91
N ARG A 16 -10.70 5.74 40.75
CA ARG A 16 -12.07 5.19 40.67
C ARG A 16 -12.06 3.68 40.76
N ALA A 17 -13.08 3.16 41.43
CA ALA A 17 -13.37 1.74 41.42
C ALA A 17 -13.94 1.31 40.07
N PHE A 18 -13.39 0.23 39.54
CA PHE A 18 -13.79 -0.44 38.32
C PHE A 18 -14.07 -1.90 38.65
N ARG A 19 -15.30 -2.35 38.40
CA ARG A 19 -15.69 -3.73 38.68
C ARG A 19 -15.42 -4.60 37.46
N LYS A 20 -14.49 -5.55 37.59
CA LYS A 20 -14.20 -6.57 36.58
C LYS A 20 -14.66 -7.92 37.11
N TYR A 21 -15.61 -8.55 36.42
CA TYR A 21 -16.27 -9.77 36.90
C TYR A 21 -16.86 -9.61 38.32
N SER A 22 -16.26 -10.25 39.33
CA SER A 22 -16.67 -10.20 40.74
C SER A 22 -15.91 -9.18 41.58
N ASP A 23 -14.75 -8.71 41.10
CA ASP A 23 -13.78 -8.01 41.92
C ASP A 23 -13.76 -6.52 41.60
N GLU A 24 -13.65 -5.71 42.65
CA GLU A 24 -13.54 -4.26 42.56
C GLU A 24 -12.07 -3.87 42.53
N GLN A 25 -11.62 -3.33 41.41
CA GLN A 25 -10.23 -2.91 41.19
C GLN A 25 -10.16 -1.40 41.09
N LEU A 26 -9.03 -0.80 41.47
CA LEU A 26 -8.82 0.64 41.36
C LEU A 26 -8.07 0.96 40.07
N VAL A 27 -8.50 2.01 39.37
CA VAL A 27 -7.75 2.53 38.23
C VAL A 27 -6.51 3.26 38.73
N ILE A 28 -5.33 2.72 38.43
CA ILE A 28 -4.04 3.29 38.86
C ILE A 28 -3.38 4.15 37.77
N GLY A 29 -3.83 4.05 36.53
CA GLY A 29 -3.27 4.78 35.40
C GLY A 29 -4.14 4.73 34.16
N VAL A 30 -3.95 5.72 33.30
CA VAL A 30 -4.57 5.81 31.97
C VAL A 30 -3.44 6.06 30.98
N PHE A 31 -3.46 5.35 29.86
CA PHE A 31 -2.49 5.49 28.78
C PHE A 31 -3.17 5.99 27.52
N GLU A 32 -2.39 6.61 26.62
CA GLU A 32 -2.88 7.02 25.31
C GLU A 32 -3.23 5.80 24.47
N ASP A 33 -4.21 5.94 23.58
CA ASP A 33 -4.60 4.88 22.66
C ASP A 33 -3.39 4.46 21.82
N PHE A 34 -3.15 3.15 21.75
CA PHE A 34 -2.13 2.58 20.88
C PHE A 34 -2.68 1.36 20.16
N ASN A 35 -2.20 1.13 18.94
CA ASN A 35 -2.63 -0.02 18.17
C ASN A 35 -1.92 -1.29 18.67
N TYR A 36 -2.70 -2.27 19.12
CA TYR A 36 -2.23 -3.57 19.60
C TYR A 36 -2.77 -4.74 18.77
N THR A 37 -3.51 -4.44 17.70
CA THR A 37 -4.08 -5.40 16.74
C THR A 37 -3.63 -5.06 15.32
N GLY A 38 -3.96 -5.89 14.34
CA GLY A 38 -3.77 -5.54 12.92
C GLY A 38 -4.56 -4.27 12.54
N LEU A 39 -4.17 -3.58 11.46
CA LEU A 39 -4.79 -2.31 11.00
C LEU A 39 -6.28 -2.41 10.63
N GLN A 40 -6.76 -3.64 10.45
CA GLN A 40 -8.11 -3.96 10.05
C GLN A 40 -9.08 -3.82 11.23
N GLU A 41 -8.60 -4.05 12.45
CA GLU A 41 -9.41 -4.00 13.67
C GLU A 41 -9.37 -2.61 14.32
N SER A 42 -10.51 -2.16 14.82
CA SER A 42 -10.58 -0.95 15.63
C SER A 42 -9.98 -1.23 17.01
N ILE A 43 -9.24 -0.25 17.56
CA ILE A 43 -8.72 -0.33 18.93
C ILE A 43 -9.90 -0.53 19.87
N SER A 44 -10.06 -1.76 20.36
CA SER A 44 -11.05 -2.08 21.37
C SER A 44 -10.55 -1.62 22.74
N PRO A 45 -11.45 -1.23 23.65
CA PRO A 45 -11.10 -0.92 25.03
C PRO A 45 -10.18 -1.98 25.65
N MET A 46 -8.94 -1.60 25.95
CA MET A 46 -7.98 -2.50 26.59
C MET A 46 -7.82 -2.13 28.06
N ILE A 47 -7.86 -3.13 28.92
CA ILE A 47 -7.57 -3.01 30.35
C ILE A 47 -6.31 -3.84 30.62
N LEU A 48 -5.28 -3.20 31.15
CA LEU A 48 -4.09 -3.86 31.65
C LEU A 48 -4.26 -4.13 33.14
N ASP A 49 -4.54 -5.37 33.48
CA ASP A 49 -4.62 -5.79 34.88
C ASP A 49 -3.19 -5.94 35.44
N MET A 50 -2.95 -5.31 36.58
CA MET A 50 -1.78 -5.59 37.42
C MET A 50 -2.27 -6.26 38.71
N PRO A 51 -2.24 -7.60 38.80
CA PRO A 51 -2.67 -8.28 40.02
C PRO A 51 -1.75 -7.88 41.18
N ASP A 52 -2.36 -7.46 42.28
CA ASP A 52 -1.70 -7.10 43.55
C ASP A 52 -1.57 -8.30 44.50
N GLN A 53 -2.33 -9.37 44.26
CA GLN A 53 -2.31 -10.59 45.06
C GLN A 53 -1.40 -11.68 44.47
N GLU A 54 -0.46 -12.14 45.30
CA GLU A 54 0.54 -13.19 45.02
C GLU A 54 -0.05 -14.50 44.44
N ILE A 55 -1.30 -14.82 44.79
CA ILE A 55 -1.99 -16.05 44.38
C ILE A 55 -2.42 -16.02 42.91
N GLN A 56 -2.63 -14.83 42.34
CA GLN A 56 -3.09 -14.67 40.95
C GLN A 56 -1.91 -14.61 39.96
N VAL A 57 -0.74 -14.13 40.42
CA VAL A 57 0.46 -13.89 39.60
C VAL A 57 0.89 -15.08 38.72
N PRO A 58 0.90 -16.35 39.19
CA PRO A 58 1.39 -17.47 38.39
C PRO A 58 0.52 -17.81 37.17
N GLN A 59 -0.75 -17.39 37.18
CA GLN A 59 -1.70 -17.70 36.10
C GLN A 59 -1.69 -16.67 34.97
N TYR A 60 -1.08 -15.50 35.20
CA TYR A 60 -1.14 -14.35 34.26
C TYR A 60 0.22 -13.98 33.64
N ILE A 61 1.36 -14.41 34.18
CA ILE A 61 2.67 -14.12 33.56
C ILE A 61 2.98 -15.16 32.49
N ARG A 62 2.44 -14.96 31.28
CA ARG A 62 2.83 -15.73 30.09
C ARG A 62 4.14 -15.20 29.47
N PHE A 63 4.40 -13.90 29.63
CA PHE A 63 5.56 -13.23 29.03
C PHE A 63 6.16 -12.20 29.99
N ILE A 64 7.47 -11.98 29.88
CA ILE A 64 8.20 -10.92 30.59
C ILE A 64 8.75 -9.96 29.53
N SER A 65 8.34 -8.69 29.59
CA SER A 65 8.84 -7.65 28.69
C SER A 65 10.15 -7.08 29.22
N VAL A 66 11.23 -7.19 28.44
CA VAL A 66 12.55 -6.65 28.79
C VAL A 66 12.97 -5.63 27.74
N ARG A 67 13.21 -4.39 28.17
CA ARG A 67 13.76 -3.35 27.30
C ARG A 67 15.29 -3.41 27.32
N ILE A 68 15.88 -3.63 26.14
CA ILE A 68 17.32 -3.66 25.94
C ILE A 68 17.84 -2.33 25.40
N ALA A 69 19.08 -1.97 25.75
CA ALA A 69 19.73 -0.78 25.20
C ALA A 69 20.05 -0.98 23.69
N PRO A 70 19.99 0.09 22.88
CA PRO A 70 20.31 0.01 21.45
C PRO A 70 21.77 -0.42 21.23
N GLY A 71 22.01 -1.26 20.22
CA GLY A 71 23.35 -1.63 19.77
C GLY A 71 23.61 -3.14 19.72
N ASN A 72 23.73 -3.80 20.88
CA ASN A 72 24.13 -5.22 20.95
C ASN A 72 23.06 -6.10 21.60
N PRO A 73 22.01 -6.48 20.84
CA PRO A 73 20.93 -7.32 21.37
C PRO A 73 21.42 -8.71 21.79
N ARG A 74 22.45 -9.23 21.12
CA ARG A 74 22.98 -10.57 21.40
C ARG A 74 23.61 -10.66 22.79
N ALA A 75 24.43 -9.68 23.16
CA ALA A 75 25.01 -9.62 24.49
C ALA A 75 23.96 -9.47 25.60
N ALA A 76 22.88 -8.73 25.33
CA ALA A 76 21.76 -8.59 26.26
C ALA A 76 21.00 -9.92 26.42
N LEU A 77 20.71 -10.62 25.33
CA LEU A 77 20.06 -11.93 25.35
C LEU A 77 20.91 -12.98 26.08
N ASP A 78 22.23 -13.01 25.83
CA ASP A 78 23.15 -13.90 26.53
C ASP A 78 23.14 -13.63 28.05
N HIS A 79 23.12 -12.36 28.44
CA HIS A 79 23.03 -11.97 29.84
C HIS A 79 21.70 -12.38 30.48
N ILE A 80 20.58 -12.16 29.78
CA ILE A 80 19.25 -12.58 30.24
C ILE A 80 19.19 -14.10 30.41
N ALA A 81 19.71 -14.87 29.46
CA ALA A 81 19.78 -16.32 29.54
C ALA A 81 20.59 -16.78 30.76
N GLN A 82 21.74 -16.15 31.02
CA GLN A 82 22.56 -16.45 32.21
C GLN A 82 21.83 -16.15 33.52
N VAL A 83 21.12 -15.02 33.60
CA VAL A 83 20.32 -14.65 34.78
C VAL A 83 19.19 -15.65 34.96
N TRP A 84 18.44 -15.97 33.91
CA TRP A 84 17.33 -16.91 33.95
C TRP A 84 17.75 -18.31 34.43
N THR A 85 18.88 -18.82 33.92
CA THR A 85 19.40 -20.14 34.30
C THR A 85 19.71 -20.24 35.81
N ARG A 86 19.97 -19.11 36.49
CA ARG A 86 20.14 -19.09 37.96
C ARG A 86 18.82 -19.28 38.72
N PHE A 87 17.70 -18.87 38.12
CA PHE A 87 16.37 -18.98 38.71
C PHE A 87 15.68 -20.30 38.33
N ASP A 88 15.75 -20.69 37.05
CA ASP A 88 15.20 -21.96 36.56
C ASP A 88 16.16 -22.62 35.55
N PRO A 89 17.03 -23.53 36.00
CA PRO A 89 17.94 -24.26 35.10
C PRO A 89 17.25 -25.34 34.26
N THR A 90 15.98 -25.65 34.54
CA THR A 90 15.27 -26.74 33.86
C THR A 90 14.55 -26.28 32.59
N ARG A 91 14.36 -24.98 32.40
CA ARG A 91 13.66 -24.40 31.26
C ARG A 91 14.54 -23.38 30.53
N PRO A 92 14.87 -23.60 29.25
CA PRO A 92 15.59 -22.60 28.45
C PRO A 92 14.72 -21.35 28.26
N VAL A 93 15.37 -20.19 28.10
CA VAL A 93 14.66 -18.94 27.78
C VAL A 93 14.14 -19.01 26.35
N GLU A 94 12.82 -18.97 26.21
CA GLU A 94 12.16 -18.68 24.94
C GLU A 94 11.89 -17.18 24.86
N TYR A 95 12.21 -16.59 23.71
CA TYR A 95 12.00 -15.17 23.46
C TYR A 95 11.54 -14.95 22.02
N PHE A 96 10.87 -13.82 21.81
CA PHE A 96 10.60 -13.26 20.50
C PHE A 96 10.92 -11.77 20.57
N MET A 97 11.35 -11.19 19.45
CA MET A 97 11.50 -9.74 19.37
C MET A 97 10.13 -9.12 19.10
N LEU A 98 9.78 -8.11 19.89
CA LEU A 98 8.50 -7.44 19.72
C LEU A 98 8.37 -6.81 18.32
N ASP A 99 9.47 -6.30 17.77
CA ASP A 99 9.50 -5.72 16.43
C ASP A 99 9.17 -6.75 15.33
N GLU A 100 9.60 -8.01 15.50
CA GLU A 100 9.32 -9.10 14.56
C GLU A 100 7.85 -9.53 14.63
N GLU A 101 7.31 -9.63 15.84
CA GLU A 101 5.88 -9.95 16.05
C GLU A 101 4.99 -8.85 15.49
N LEU A 102 5.36 -7.57 15.72
CA LEU A 102 4.67 -6.44 15.13
C LEU A 102 4.76 -6.45 13.61
N ALA A 103 5.94 -6.75 13.03
CA ALA A 103 6.09 -6.85 11.58
C ALA A 103 5.24 -7.98 10.97
N ALA A 104 5.11 -9.11 11.66
CA ALA A 104 4.28 -10.23 11.23
C ALA A 104 2.79 -9.84 11.14
N LEU A 105 2.31 -8.88 11.94
CA LEU A 105 0.95 -8.34 11.83
C LEU A 105 0.68 -7.58 10.52
N TYR A 106 1.74 -7.15 9.78
CA TYR A 106 1.63 -6.41 8.53
C TYR A 106 2.08 -7.19 7.29
N GLU A 107 2.61 -8.42 7.46
CA GLU A 107 3.22 -9.19 6.38
C GLU A 107 2.20 -9.56 5.29
N ALA A 108 0.95 -9.87 5.69
CA ALA A 108 -0.12 -10.20 4.75
C ALA A 108 -0.49 -9.00 3.85
N GLU A 109 -0.54 -7.79 4.43
CA GLU A 109 -0.81 -6.54 3.74
C GLU A 109 0.30 -6.20 2.75
N GLU A 110 1.56 -6.31 3.17
CA GLU A 110 2.72 -6.09 2.30
C GLU A 110 2.75 -7.08 1.13
N MET A 111 2.48 -8.37 1.40
CA MET A 111 2.40 -9.40 0.38
C MET A 111 1.29 -9.10 -0.63
N MET A 112 0.10 -8.73 -0.16
CA MET A 112 -1.02 -8.38 -1.03
C MET A 112 -0.70 -7.14 -1.89
N GLY A 113 -0.08 -6.12 -1.30
CA GLY A 113 0.39 -4.93 -2.02
C GLY A 113 1.41 -5.27 -3.11
N ARG A 114 2.36 -6.16 -2.82
CA ARG A 114 3.36 -6.63 -3.79
C ARG A 114 2.74 -7.40 -4.95
N ILE A 115 1.79 -8.29 -4.67
CA ILE A 115 1.06 -9.05 -5.69
C ILE A 115 0.23 -8.09 -6.56
N ALA A 116 -0.50 -7.16 -5.95
CA ALA A 116 -1.28 -6.15 -6.68
C ALA A 116 -0.39 -5.27 -7.57
N GLY A 117 0.78 -4.86 -7.08
CA GLY A 117 1.76 -4.10 -7.86
C GLY A 117 2.30 -4.87 -9.08
N LEU A 118 2.55 -6.17 -8.93
CA LEU A 118 2.97 -7.04 -10.02
C LEU A 118 1.87 -7.22 -11.08
N PHE A 119 0.61 -7.40 -10.65
CA PHE A 119 -0.53 -7.41 -11.57
C PHE A 119 -0.72 -6.07 -12.28
N ALA A 120 -0.59 -4.96 -11.57
CA ALA A 120 -0.67 -3.63 -12.18
C ALA A 120 0.41 -3.44 -13.25
N LEU A 121 1.65 -3.90 -12.99
CA LEU A 121 2.73 -3.88 -13.98
C LEU A 121 2.38 -4.72 -15.22
N PHE A 122 1.85 -5.93 -15.04
CA PHE A 122 1.40 -6.76 -16.17
C PHE A 122 0.24 -6.12 -16.95
N CYS A 123 -0.73 -5.52 -16.26
CA CYS A 123 -1.83 -4.80 -16.90
C CYS A 123 -1.31 -3.65 -17.76
N VAL A 124 -0.34 -2.86 -17.26
CA VAL A 124 0.31 -1.79 -18.03
C VAL A 124 1.05 -2.36 -19.24
N PHE A 125 1.80 -3.44 -19.05
CA PHE A 125 2.53 -4.09 -20.14
C PHE A 125 1.59 -4.57 -21.26
N VAL A 126 0.51 -5.28 -20.91
CA VAL A 126 -0.50 -5.76 -21.87
C VAL A 126 -1.23 -4.59 -22.53
N ALA A 127 -1.57 -3.54 -21.78
CA ALA A 127 -2.18 -2.33 -22.32
C ALA A 127 -1.26 -1.65 -23.35
N CYS A 128 0.06 -1.59 -23.10
CA CYS A 128 1.04 -1.07 -24.05
C CYS A 128 1.07 -1.90 -25.34
N LEU A 129 1.02 -3.24 -25.25
CA LEU A 129 0.94 -4.11 -26.43
C LEU A 129 -0.35 -3.86 -27.24
N GLY A 130 -1.49 -3.69 -26.57
CA GLY A 130 -2.75 -3.36 -27.23
C GLY A 130 -2.70 -2.01 -27.94
N LEU A 131 -2.13 -1.00 -27.28
CA LEU A 131 -1.93 0.34 -27.84
C LEU A 131 -0.97 0.34 -29.02
N LEU A 132 0.12 -0.45 -28.96
CA LEU A 132 1.04 -0.68 -30.08
C LEU A 132 0.33 -1.36 -31.26
N GLY A 133 -0.51 -2.36 -30.99
CA GLY A 133 -1.31 -3.04 -32.01
C GLY A 133 -2.26 -2.09 -32.73
N LEU A 134 -3.01 -1.29 -31.96
CA LEU A 134 -3.91 -0.26 -32.48
C LEU A 134 -3.15 0.81 -33.29
N ALA A 135 -2.03 1.31 -32.77
CA ALA A 135 -1.21 2.30 -33.45
C ALA A 135 -0.64 1.76 -34.77
N SER A 136 -0.18 0.50 -34.79
CA SER A 136 0.30 -0.16 -35.99
C SER A 136 -0.80 -0.30 -37.04
N TYR A 137 -1.97 -0.79 -36.63
CA TYR A 137 -3.13 -0.97 -37.52
C TYR A 137 -3.60 0.36 -38.13
N THR A 138 -3.79 1.40 -37.31
CA THR A 138 -4.21 2.72 -37.80
C THR A 138 -3.17 3.34 -38.73
N THR A 139 -1.88 3.15 -38.44
CA THR A 139 -0.83 3.65 -39.32
C THR A 139 -0.85 2.95 -40.67
N GLN A 140 -1.12 1.64 -40.70
CA GLN A 140 -1.31 0.89 -41.96
C GLN A 140 -2.53 1.38 -42.75
N MET A 141 -3.67 1.56 -42.10
CA MET A 141 -4.89 2.09 -42.72
C MET A 141 -4.70 3.51 -43.29
N ARG A 142 -3.91 4.35 -42.60
CA ARG A 142 -3.64 5.74 -43.00
C ARG A 142 -2.35 5.93 -43.82
N LYS A 143 -1.75 4.85 -44.34
CA LYS A 143 -0.52 4.91 -45.15
C LYS A 143 -0.61 5.89 -46.33
N LYS A 144 -1.73 5.88 -47.06
CA LYS A 144 -1.95 6.76 -48.24
C LYS A 144 -1.95 8.24 -47.84
N ASP A 145 -2.68 8.60 -46.78
CA ASP A 145 -2.76 9.98 -46.28
C ASP A 145 -1.40 10.49 -45.77
N ILE A 146 -0.67 9.62 -45.06
CA ILE A 146 0.67 9.92 -44.54
C ILE A 146 1.66 10.12 -45.70
N GLY A 147 1.60 9.27 -46.73
CA GLY A 147 2.41 9.38 -47.93
C GLY A 147 2.17 10.68 -48.70
N ILE A 148 0.91 11.05 -48.93
CA ILE A 148 0.55 12.31 -49.61
C ILE A 148 1.05 13.52 -48.80
N ARG A 149 0.82 13.57 -47.48
CA ARG A 149 1.32 14.67 -46.63
C ARG A 149 2.84 14.79 -46.64
N LYS A 150 3.56 13.66 -46.63
CA LYS A 150 5.02 13.63 -46.66
C LYS A 150 5.56 14.16 -47.99
N VAL A 151 4.94 13.82 -49.12
CA VAL A 151 5.30 14.36 -50.45
C VAL A 151 4.97 15.86 -50.56
N MET A 152 3.90 16.33 -49.90
CA MET A 152 3.58 17.75 -49.77
C MET A 152 4.48 18.51 -48.76
N GLY A 153 5.56 17.90 -48.28
CA GLY A 153 6.56 18.56 -47.42
C GLY A 153 6.22 18.59 -45.92
N ALA A 154 5.21 17.84 -45.46
CA ALA A 154 4.93 17.73 -44.03
C ALA A 154 6.09 17.04 -43.31
N SER A 155 6.57 17.65 -42.21
CA SER A 155 7.60 17.04 -41.37
C SER A 155 7.07 15.78 -40.68
N VAL A 156 7.95 14.80 -40.47
CA VAL A 156 7.66 13.58 -39.70
C VAL A 156 7.10 13.93 -38.31
N PHE A 157 7.62 14.98 -37.69
CA PHE A 157 7.18 15.46 -36.38
C PHE A 157 5.71 15.92 -36.38
N ASN A 158 5.26 16.61 -37.43
CA ASN A 158 3.87 17.04 -37.52
C ASN A 158 2.91 15.86 -37.68
N ILE A 159 3.32 14.82 -38.42
CA ILE A 159 2.54 13.59 -38.58
C ILE A 159 2.45 12.84 -37.24
N VAL A 160 3.57 12.73 -36.52
CA VAL A 160 3.61 12.12 -35.18
C VAL A 160 2.70 12.86 -34.19
N ASN A 161 2.73 14.19 -34.18
CA ASN A 161 1.87 14.98 -33.28
C ASN A 161 0.39 14.77 -33.55
N VAL A 162 -0.04 14.85 -34.81
CA VAL A 162 -1.46 14.68 -35.17
C VAL A 162 -1.96 13.29 -34.77
N LEU A 163 -1.19 12.23 -35.07
CA LEU A 163 -1.57 10.86 -34.69
C LEU A 163 -1.57 10.68 -33.17
N SER A 164 -0.54 11.17 -32.47
CA SER A 164 -0.42 11.03 -31.02
C SER A 164 -1.55 11.74 -30.28
N PHE A 165 -2.01 12.90 -30.78
CA PHE A 165 -3.11 13.65 -30.17
C PHE A 165 -4.46 12.93 -30.29
N GLU A 166 -4.71 12.18 -31.36
CA GLU A 166 -5.91 11.35 -31.50
C GLU A 166 -5.95 10.24 -30.43
N TYR A 167 -4.82 9.59 -30.16
CA TYR A 167 -4.72 8.60 -29.08
C TYR A 167 -4.79 9.23 -27.69
N LEU A 168 -4.19 10.40 -27.49
CA LEU A 168 -4.24 11.10 -26.21
C LEU A 168 -5.68 11.43 -25.80
N LYS A 169 -6.55 11.77 -26.77
CA LYS A 169 -7.99 11.99 -26.50
C LYS A 169 -8.67 10.73 -25.98
N LEU A 170 -8.38 9.56 -26.56
CA LEU A 170 -8.93 8.29 -26.08
C LEU A 170 -8.46 7.99 -24.66
N VAL A 171 -7.16 8.20 -24.38
CA VAL A 171 -6.60 8.03 -23.03
C VAL A 171 -7.26 8.98 -22.02
N LEU A 172 -7.50 10.24 -22.39
CA LEU A 172 -8.19 11.20 -21.52
C LEU A 172 -9.62 10.77 -21.20
N VAL A 173 -10.36 10.25 -22.18
CA VAL A 173 -11.70 9.70 -21.93
C VAL A 173 -11.63 8.49 -21.00
N SER A 174 -10.66 7.59 -21.20
CA SER A 174 -10.44 6.46 -20.28
C SER A 174 -10.12 6.92 -18.86
N VAL A 175 -9.27 7.94 -18.68
CA VAL A 175 -8.93 8.51 -17.38
C VAL A 175 -10.17 9.08 -16.68
N LEU A 176 -11.02 9.81 -17.43
CA LEU A 176 -12.23 10.42 -16.89
C LEU A 176 -13.22 9.38 -16.35
N ILE A 177 -13.25 8.18 -16.94
CA ILE A 177 -14.06 7.05 -16.47
C ILE A 177 -13.31 6.30 -15.34
N ALA A 178 -12.00 6.13 -15.45
CA ALA A 178 -11.19 5.39 -14.49
C ALA A 178 -11.14 6.07 -13.12
N TRP A 179 -11.13 7.41 -13.07
CA TRP A 179 -11.11 8.18 -11.81
C TRP A 179 -12.27 7.87 -10.87
N PRO A 180 -13.55 8.04 -11.27
CA PRO A 180 -14.68 7.78 -10.38
C PRO A 180 -14.76 6.30 -10.00
N VAL A 181 -14.48 5.39 -10.95
CA VAL A 181 -14.47 3.95 -10.67
C VAL A 181 -13.39 3.61 -9.64
N SER A 182 -12.16 4.08 -9.84
CA SER A 182 -11.05 3.85 -8.92
C SER A 182 -11.31 4.47 -7.55
N TRP A 183 -11.89 5.67 -7.50
CA TRP A 183 -12.27 6.33 -6.26
C TRP A 183 -13.28 5.51 -5.47
N ILE A 184 -14.33 5.00 -6.11
CA ILE A 184 -15.34 4.16 -5.45
C ILE A 184 -14.73 2.86 -4.94
N LEU A 185 -13.98 2.14 -5.78
CA LEU A 185 -13.37 0.87 -5.38
C LEU A 185 -12.37 1.03 -4.23
N LEU A 186 -11.52 2.07 -4.28
CA LEU A 186 -10.54 2.33 -3.23
C LEU A 186 -11.22 2.68 -1.90
N ASN A 187 -12.26 3.53 -1.93
CA ASN A 187 -13.00 3.85 -0.69
C ASN A 187 -13.73 2.63 -0.13
N TRP A 188 -14.37 1.83 -0.98
CA TRP A 188 -15.02 0.58 -0.56
C TRP A 188 -14.02 -0.42 0.02
N TRP A 189 -12.82 -0.52 -0.55
CA TRP A 189 -11.76 -1.37 0.01
C TRP A 189 -11.25 -0.81 1.36
N LEU A 190 -11.02 0.50 1.44
CA LEU A 190 -10.55 1.21 2.65
C LEU A 190 -11.58 1.23 3.79
N GLU A 191 -12.86 0.99 3.53
CA GLU A 191 -13.89 0.84 4.57
C GLU A 191 -13.66 -0.37 5.47
N ASN A 192 -12.93 -1.38 5.02
CA ASN A 192 -12.58 -2.55 5.83
C ASN A 192 -11.44 -2.27 6.83
N PHE A 193 -10.86 -1.07 6.81
CA PHE A 193 -9.78 -0.68 7.71
C PHE A 193 -10.29 0.33 8.73
N ALA A 194 -10.12 0.02 10.02
CA ALA A 194 -10.46 0.95 11.10
C ALA A 194 -9.61 2.22 11.05
N TYR A 195 -8.33 2.09 10.70
CA TYR A 195 -7.41 3.19 10.45
C TYR A 195 -7.11 3.29 8.96
N ARG A 196 -7.90 4.12 8.27
CA ARG A 196 -7.76 4.35 6.82
C ARG A 196 -7.15 5.71 6.52
N THR A 197 -6.19 5.72 5.61
CA THR A 197 -5.79 6.97 4.92
C THR A 197 -6.84 7.31 3.87
N GLY A 198 -7.28 8.56 3.80
CA GLY A 198 -8.17 8.99 2.71
C GLY A 198 -7.48 8.86 1.35
N VAL A 199 -8.23 8.49 0.31
CA VAL A 199 -7.74 8.53 -1.07
C VAL A 199 -7.42 10.00 -1.41
N THR A 200 -6.15 10.31 -1.62
CA THR A 200 -5.75 11.68 -1.99
C THR A 200 -5.77 11.85 -3.51
N ILE A 201 -6.27 12.99 -3.96
CA ILE A 201 -6.36 13.33 -5.38
C ILE A 201 -4.96 13.28 -6.06
N TRP A 202 -3.91 13.56 -5.30
CA TRP A 202 -2.52 13.49 -5.77
C TRP A 202 -2.11 12.10 -6.27
N ILE A 203 -2.63 11.02 -5.67
CA ILE A 203 -2.34 9.65 -6.13
C ILE A 203 -2.97 9.42 -7.51
N LEU A 204 -4.23 9.85 -7.70
CA LEU A 204 -4.91 9.74 -8.99
C LEU A 204 -4.25 10.62 -10.07
N LEU A 205 -3.83 11.83 -9.71
CA LEU A 205 -3.08 12.71 -10.60
C LEU A 205 -1.73 12.09 -11.01
N GLY A 206 -0.99 11.52 -10.04
CA GLY A 206 0.27 10.81 -10.30
C GLY A 206 0.08 9.61 -11.23
N ALA A 207 -0.92 8.76 -10.96
CA ALA A 207 -1.25 7.62 -11.81
C ALA A 207 -1.65 8.03 -13.23
N THR A 208 -2.42 9.12 -13.35
CA THR A 208 -2.82 9.71 -14.64
C THR A 208 -1.62 10.21 -15.42
N LEU A 209 -0.71 10.93 -14.76
CA LEU A 209 0.50 11.46 -15.37
C LEU A 209 1.38 10.33 -15.92
N VAL A 210 1.59 9.28 -15.12
CA VAL A 210 2.34 8.08 -15.54
C VAL A 210 1.65 7.41 -16.74
N THR A 211 0.32 7.25 -16.70
CA THR A 211 -0.45 6.63 -17.78
C THR A 211 -0.33 7.43 -19.08
N ILE A 212 -0.45 8.76 -19.02
CA ILE A 212 -0.30 9.64 -20.18
C ILE A 212 1.13 9.57 -20.73
N LEU A 213 2.15 9.59 -19.86
CA LEU A 213 3.55 9.48 -20.27
C LEU A 213 3.81 8.15 -20.99
N VAL A 214 3.37 7.03 -20.42
CA VAL A 214 3.55 5.70 -21.02
C VAL A 214 2.83 5.59 -22.36
N ALA A 215 1.58 6.05 -22.44
CA ALA A 215 0.83 6.06 -23.69
C ALA A 215 1.51 6.95 -24.75
N PHE A 216 1.92 8.16 -24.37
CA PHE A 216 2.59 9.09 -25.28
C PHE A 216 3.91 8.53 -25.82
N ILE A 217 4.76 7.96 -24.96
CA ILE A 217 6.02 7.33 -25.37
C ILE A 217 5.75 6.17 -26.33
N THR A 218 4.76 5.33 -26.02
CA THR A 218 4.42 4.14 -26.82
C THR A 218 3.91 4.52 -28.22
N VAL A 219 2.97 5.47 -28.33
CA VAL A 219 2.45 5.94 -29.62
C VAL A 219 3.52 6.69 -30.42
N SER A 220 4.29 7.55 -29.74
CA SER A 220 5.34 8.35 -30.40
C SER A 220 6.39 7.44 -31.02
N TYR A 221 6.86 6.44 -30.26
CA TYR A 221 7.82 5.45 -30.74
C TYR A 221 7.31 4.72 -31.99
N GLN A 222 6.07 4.22 -31.96
CA GLN A 222 5.50 3.49 -33.09
C GLN A 222 5.29 4.38 -34.32
N THR A 223 4.83 5.61 -34.11
CA THR A 223 4.57 6.56 -35.21
C THR A 223 5.88 7.03 -35.85
N MET A 224 6.92 7.29 -35.05
CA MET A 224 8.26 7.56 -35.55
C MET A 224 8.79 6.39 -36.37
N LYS A 225 8.72 5.16 -35.84
CA LYS A 225 9.16 3.96 -36.56
C LYS A 225 8.48 3.86 -37.93
N ALA A 226 7.17 4.07 -38.01
CA ALA A 226 6.43 4.03 -39.25
C ALA A 226 6.76 5.18 -40.22
N ALA A 227 7.03 6.38 -39.70
CA ALA A 227 7.36 7.55 -40.52
C ALA A 227 8.78 7.48 -41.11
N TYR A 228 9.71 6.77 -40.45
CA TYR A 228 11.06 6.51 -40.95
C TYR A 228 11.12 5.37 -41.97
N THR A 229 10.11 4.50 -42.06
CA THR A 229 10.03 3.50 -43.11
C THR A 229 10.01 4.18 -44.49
N ASN A 230 10.85 3.69 -45.41
CA ASN A 230 11.11 4.34 -46.68
C ASN A 230 9.83 4.39 -47.55
N PRO A 231 9.33 5.57 -47.95
CA PRO A 231 8.08 5.70 -48.72
C PRO A 231 8.14 5.01 -50.10
N VAL A 232 9.35 4.74 -50.61
CA VAL A 232 9.55 4.00 -51.87
C VAL A 232 9.04 2.56 -51.76
N ASP A 233 9.13 1.91 -50.60
CA ASP A 233 8.58 0.57 -50.40
C ASP A 233 7.05 0.59 -50.26
N ALA A 234 6.49 1.67 -49.71
CA ALA A 234 5.03 1.82 -49.53
C ALA A 234 4.26 2.06 -50.84
N LEU A 235 4.94 2.52 -51.90
CA LEU A 235 4.38 2.73 -53.24
C LEU A 235 4.71 1.59 -54.22
N LYS A 236 5.68 0.71 -53.91
CA LYS A 236 6.07 -0.43 -54.76
C LYS A 236 5.34 -1.73 -54.44
N THR A 237 4.76 -1.86 -53.25
CA THR A 237 3.80 -2.92 -52.95
C THR A 237 2.41 -2.50 -53.41
N GLU A 238 2.20 -2.48 -54.73
CA GLU A 238 0.98 -3.05 -55.30
C GLU A 238 1.16 -4.58 -55.38
#